data_AF-A0A7S0NFA4-F1
#
_entry.id   AF-A0A7S0NFA4-F1
#
_cell.length_a   1.000
_cell.length_b   1.000
_cell.length_c   1.000
_cell.angle_alpha   90.00
_cell.angle_beta   90.00
_cell.angle_gamma   90.00
#
_symmetry.space_group_name_H-M   'P 1'
#
loop_
_entity.id
_entity.type
_entity.pdbx_description
1 polymer ?
#
loop_
_entity_poly.entity_id
_entity_poly.type
_entity_poly.pdbx_seq_one_letter_code
_entity_poly.pdbx_strand_id
1 'polypeptide(L)'
;GGTLAMVLATCWIHPLFTTVPATRPEFSCYASLKRFPIDVWAQRTGSSVPACRERRAPLDLAMMPEGPECKRMADELSRFQGNVITKMEILSGRYVDNGAPKNFDEFSERMIPAKIDKVGNKGKFIYFLCSSSRTPGVNASIWSTLGMSGRWSITQTVHTRFVMEMVDSEDKDLSVYYNDVRNFGTLAFSLDPAELESKLDSIGPAFLDGLTALEFIKIAKRQKESRFLAVFLMDQKKTSGIGNYILSECLYKSKLDP
;
A
#
# COMPACT_ATOMS: atom_id res chain seq x y z
N GLY A 1 -5.43 -24.88 15.45
CA GLY A 1 -5.99 -23.78 16.25
C GLY A 1 -4.94 -22.72 16.56
N GLY A 2 -4.04 -22.99 17.50
CA GLY A 2 -2.99 -22.03 17.91
C GLY A 2 -1.82 -21.88 16.94
N THR A 3 -1.48 -22.93 16.19
CA THR A 3 -0.28 -22.96 15.31
C THR A 3 -0.34 -21.94 14.17
N LEU A 4 -1.53 -21.69 13.60
CA LEU A 4 -1.71 -20.71 12.52
C LEU A 4 -1.44 -19.28 12.99
N ALA A 5 -2.01 -18.89 14.14
CA ALA A 5 -1.81 -17.56 14.70
C ALA A 5 -0.37 -17.35 15.20
N MET A 6 0.26 -18.40 15.72
CA MET A 6 1.66 -18.34 16.16
C MET A 6 2.63 -18.23 14.98
N VAL A 7 2.39 -18.94 13.86
CA VAL A 7 3.21 -18.86 12.64
C VAL A 7 3.05 -17.51 11.93
N LEU A 8 1.82 -16.94 11.96
CA LEU A 8 1.58 -15.58 11.49
C LEU A 8 2.31 -14.54 12.35
N ALA A 9 2.49 -14.76 13.65
CA ALA A 9 3.25 -13.87 14.52
C ALA A 9 4.77 -14.04 14.42
N THR A 10 5.27 -15.28 14.28
CA THR A 10 6.72 -15.58 14.29
C THR A 10 7.41 -15.32 12.96
N CYS A 11 6.70 -15.37 11.83
CA CYS A 11 7.27 -14.97 10.54
C CYS A 11 7.59 -13.47 10.44
N TRP A 12 7.20 -12.68 11.44
CA TRP A 12 7.34 -11.23 11.47
C TRP A 12 8.44 -10.73 12.41
N ILE A 13 9.00 -11.60 13.26
CA ILE A 13 10.00 -11.22 14.28
C ILE A 13 11.23 -12.14 14.18
N HIS A 14 12.08 -11.92 13.18
CA HIS A 14 13.54 -12.05 13.31
C HIS A 14 14.25 -11.52 12.05
N PRO A 15 15.34 -10.74 12.21
CA PRO A 15 16.18 -10.34 11.09
C PRO A 15 16.97 -11.54 10.59
N LEU A 16 16.96 -11.71 9.26
CA LEU A 16 17.73 -12.71 8.53
C LEU A 16 19.22 -12.60 8.87
N PHE A 17 19.75 -13.54 9.64
CA PHE A 17 21.17 -13.87 9.64
C PHE A 17 21.38 -15.30 9.16
N THR A 18 22.30 -15.37 8.21
CA THR A 18 22.84 -16.47 7.42
C THR A 18 23.16 -17.76 8.17
N THR A 19 22.85 -18.91 7.56
CA THR A 19 23.85 -19.86 7.01
C THR A 19 23.11 -20.98 6.25
N VAL A 20 23.26 -21.03 4.92
CA VAL A 20 22.85 -22.19 4.10
C VAL A 20 24.09 -23.05 3.88
N PRO A 21 24.10 -24.35 4.25
CA PRO A 21 25.21 -25.23 3.93
C PRO A 21 25.20 -25.59 2.44
N ALA A 22 26.37 -25.50 1.83
CA ALA A 22 26.60 -25.78 0.41
C ALA A 22 26.82 -27.29 0.19
N THR A 23 25.80 -28.00 -0.29
CA THR A 23 25.95 -29.23 -1.11
C THR A 23 24.61 -29.55 -1.78
N ARG A 24 24.54 -29.49 -3.11
CA ARG A 24 23.48 -30.14 -3.91
C ARG A 24 24.02 -31.47 -4.42
N PRO A 25 23.26 -32.57 -4.40
CA PRO A 25 23.66 -33.79 -5.11
C PRO A 25 23.40 -33.63 -6.61
N GLU A 26 24.32 -34.14 -7.42
CA GLU A 26 24.24 -34.21 -8.88
C GLU A 26 23.14 -35.20 -9.30
N PHE A 27 22.27 -34.79 -10.23
CA PHE A 27 21.40 -35.70 -10.96
C PHE A 27 21.91 -35.90 -12.38
N SER A 28 22.09 -37.18 -12.71
CA SER A 28 22.61 -37.73 -13.96
C SER A 28 21.71 -37.44 -15.16
N CYS A 29 22.40 -37.20 -16.29
CA CYS A 29 22.00 -37.02 -17.69
C CYS A 29 20.62 -37.53 -18.13
N TYR A 30 19.96 -36.81 -19.06
CA TYR A 30 19.72 -37.30 -20.44
C TYR A 30 19.23 -36.21 -21.42
N ALA A 31 19.75 -36.33 -22.66
CA ALA A 31 19.18 -35.92 -23.96
C ALA A 31 19.14 -34.44 -24.42
N SER A 32 20.22 -34.06 -25.12
CA SER A 32 20.23 -33.52 -26.50
C SER A 32 19.35 -32.31 -26.85
N LEU A 33 19.94 -31.11 -26.83
CA LEU A 33 19.63 -30.04 -27.78
C LEU A 33 20.93 -29.38 -28.27
N LYS A 34 21.03 -29.26 -29.60
CA LYS A 34 22.21 -28.83 -30.36
C LYS A 34 22.64 -27.40 -29.96
N ARG A 35 23.92 -27.23 -29.60
CA ARG A 35 24.57 -25.93 -29.40
C ARG A 35 24.85 -25.26 -30.76
N PHE A 36 24.39 -24.02 -30.93
CA PHE A 36 24.95 -23.10 -31.92
C PHE A 36 26.08 -22.30 -31.26
N PRO A 37 27.22 -22.07 -31.94
CA PRO A 37 28.33 -21.31 -31.36
C PRO A 37 28.05 -19.80 -31.44
N ILE A 38 28.08 -19.12 -30.29
CA ILE A 38 28.20 -17.67 -30.19
C ILE A 38 29.69 -17.39 -29.96
N ASP A 39 30.41 -17.22 -31.07
CA ASP A 39 31.77 -16.68 -31.10
C ASP A 39 31.81 -15.55 -32.12
N VAL A 40 31.30 -14.37 -31.78
CA VAL A 40 31.72 -13.11 -32.41
C VAL A 40 31.54 -11.99 -31.39
N TRP A 41 32.53 -11.10 -31.30
CA TRP A 41 32.61 -9.87 -30.50
C TRP A 41 33.30 -9.98 -29.13
N ALA A 42 34.55 -10.44 -29.16
CA ALA A 42 35.58 -9.89 -28.28
C ALA A 42 36.53 -9.03 -29.12
N GLN A 43 36.59 -7.72 -28.83
CA GLN A 43 37.77 -6.83 -28.83
C GLN A 43 37.36 -5.38 -29.14
N ARG A 44 37.44 -4.50 -28.13
CA ARG A 44 38.29 -3.29 -28.14
C ARG A 44 38.23 -2.52 -26.80
N THR A 45 39.37 -2.58 -26.12
CA THR A 45 40.09 -1.48 -25.42
C THR A 45 39.36 -0.61 -24.38
N GLY A 46 39.74 -0.82 -23.11
CA GLY A 46 40.40 0.19 -22.26
C GLY A 46 39.65 1.46 -21.89
N SER A 47 39.02 1.46 -20.71
CA SER A 47 38.78 2.65 -19.90
C SER A 47 38.53 2.23 -18.45
N SER A 48 39.42 2.66 -17.56
CA SER A 48 39.30 2.49 -16.11
C SER A 48 38.15 3.36 -15.58
N VAL A 49 36.97 2.77 -15.43
CA VAL A 49 35.87 3.40 -14.68
C VAL A 49 36.00 2.97 -13.21
N PRO A 50 36.07 3.90 -12.24
CA PRO A 50 36.17 3.53 -10.84
C PRO A 50 34.91 2.79 -10.40
N ALA A 51 35.08 1.83 -9.49
CA ALA A 51 34.04 1.00 -8.92
C ALA A 51 32.81 1.82 -8.54
N CYS A 52 31.80 1.80 -9.42
CA CYS A 52 30.47 2.27 -9.09
C CYS A 52 29.96 1.29 -8.03
N ARG A 53 29.99 1.71 -6.75
CA ARG A 53 29.20 1.10 -5.69
C ARG A 53 27.85 0.76 -6.29
N GLU A 54 27.51 -0.53 -6.30
CA GLU A 54 26.17 -1.00 -6.62
C GLU A 54 25.18 -0.27 -5.71
N ARG A 55 24.71 0.91 -6.15
CA ARG A 55 23.42 1.41 -5.75
C ARG A 55 22.49 0.36 -6.33
N ARG A 56 22.00 -0.53 -5.47
CA ARG A 56 20.82 -1.34 -5.76
C ARG A 56 19.86 -0.39 -6.48
N ALA A 57 19.52 -0.70 -7.74
CA ALA A 57 18.44 0.00 -8.41
C ALA A 57 17.29 0.11 -7.40
N PRO A 58 16.65 1.28 -7.23
CA PRO A 58 15.45 1.32 -6.41
C PRO A 58 14.58 0.21 -6.96
N LEU A 59 14.14 -0.71 -6.10
CA LEU A 59 13.17 -1.71 -6.50
C LEU A 59 11.92 -0.93 -6.88
N ASP A 60 11.86 -0.54 -8.16
CA ASP A 60 10.71 -0.11 -8.92
C ASP A 60 9.80 -1.33 -9.17
N LEU A 61 9.73 -2.22 -8.16
CA LEU A 61 8.65 -3.16 -8.08
C LEU A 61 7.43 -2.33 -7.71
N ALA A 62 6.62 -2.09 -8.73
CA ALA A 62 5.19 -1.91 -8.64
C ALA A 62 4.58 -3.10 -7.88
N MET A 63 4.79 -3.13 -6.56
CA MET A 63 4.14 -4.08 -5.68
C MET A 63 2.69 -3.69 -5.60
N MET A 64 1.80 -4.65 -5.82
CA MET A 64 0.38 -4.53 -5.51
C MET A 64 0.25 -4.26 -4.00
N PRO A 65 -0.04 -3.02 -3.57
CA PRO A 65 0.05 -2.67 -2.16
C PRO A 65 -1.03 -3.40 -1.37
N GLU A 66 -0.60 -4.07 -0.30
CA GLU A 66 -1.49 -4.73 0.66
C GLU A 66 -1.47 -3.97 1.99
N GLY A 67 -1.97 -4.57 3.06
CA GLY A 67 -2.04 -3.92 4.37
C GLY A 67 -0.69 -3.31 4.84
N PRO A 68 0.43 -4.04 4.76
CA PRO A 68 1.73 -3.53 5.23
C PRO A 68 2.22 -2.32 4.44
N GLU A 69 2.10 -2.33 3.11
CA GLU A 69 2.49 -1.21 2.26
C GLU A 69 1.57 -0.01 2.47
N CYS A 70 0.26 -0.23 2.61
CA CYS A 70 -0.69 0.84 2.92
C CYS A 70 -0.42 1.47 4.29
N LYS A 71 -0.06 0.66 5.30
CA LYS A 71 0.33 1.14 6.63
C LYS A 71 1.60 1.97 6.56
N ARG A 72 2.65 1.45 5.90
CA ARG A 72 3.90 2.20 5.67
C ARG A 72 3.65 3.51 4.95
N MET A 73 2.80 3.51 3.92
CA MET A 73 2.43 4.71 3.18
C MET A 73 1.75 5.75 4.08
N ALA A 74 0.79 5.32 4.92
CA ALA A 74 0.14 6.20 5.88
C ALA A 74 1.13 6.76 6.93
N ASP A 75 2.09 5.95 7.38
CA ASP A 75 3.15 6.40 8.29
C ASP A 75 4.10 7.39 7.59
N GLU A 76 4.46 7.18 6.32
CA GLU A 76 5.24 8.15 5.53
C GLU A 76 4.46 9.46 5.31
N LEU A 77 3.15 9.39 5.11
CA LEU A 77 2.27 10.56 4.98
C LEU A 77 2.04 11.29 6.32
N SER A 78 2.21 10.60 7.45
CA SER A 78 2.03 11.20 8.78
C SER A 78 2.99 12.36 9.06
N ARG A 79 4.11 12.45 8.34
CA ARG A 79 5.05 13.60 8.43
C ARG A 79 4.44 14.93 7.99
N PHE A 80 3.31 14.90 7.27
CA PHE A 80 2.58 16.08 6.84
C PHE A 80 1.48 16.49 7.83
N GLN A 81 1.33 15.77 8.95
CA GLN A 81 0.44 16.20 10.03
C GLN A 81 0.88 17.55 10.57
N GLY A 82 -0.08 18.44 10.79
CA GLY A 82 0.16 19.82 11.19
C GLY A 82 0.22 20.80 10.01
N ASN A 83 0.54 20.33 8.81
CA ASN A 83 0.61 21.19 7.61
C ASN A 83 -0.78 21.61 7.15
N VAL A 84 -0.83 22.73 6.43
CA VAL A 84 -2.07 23.31 5.90
C VAL A 84 -2.11 23.12 4.39
N ILE A 85 -3.11 22.39 3.92
CA ILE A 85 -3.43 22.23 2.50
C ILE A 85 -3.92 23.57 1.97
N THR A 86 -3.20 24.13 1.01
CA THR A 86 -3.51 25.42 0.38
C THR A 86 -4.23 25.25 -0.95
N LYS A 87 -3.95 24.17 -1.67
CA LYS A 87 -4.55 23.89 -2.97
C LYS A 87 -4.59 22.39 -3.25
N MET A 88 -5.62 21.95 -3.93
CA MET A 88 -5.75 20.58 -4.44
C MET A 88 -6.15 20.63 -5.91
N GLU A 89 -5.52 19.80 -6.73
CA GLU A 89 -5.76 19.81 -8.18
C GLU A 89 -5.75 18.39 -8.75
N ILE A 90 -6.70 18.15 -9.66
CA ILE A 90 -6.78 16.91 -10.44
C ILE A 90 -6.04 17.15 -11.74
N LEU A 91 -4.96 16.40 -11.97
CA LEU A 91 -4.06 16.60 -13.12
C LEU A 91 -4.40 15.69 -14.30
N SER A 92 -4.74 14.42 -14.05
CA SER A 92 -4.96 13.46 -15.13
C SER A 92 -5.69 12.19 -14.68
N GLY A 93 -5.99 11.32 -15.66
CA GLY A 93 -6.52 9.97 -15.44
C GLY A 93 -8.02 9.95 -15.19
N ARG A 94 -8.47 8.92 -14.47
CA ARG A 94 -9.91 8.62 -14.34
C ARG A 94 -10.77 9.76 -13.81
N TYR A 95 -10.19 10.69 -13.05
CA TYR A 95 -10.90 11.82 -12.44
C TYR A 95 -11.13 12.98 -13.41
N VAL A 96 -10.41 13.00 -14.52
CA VAL A 96 -10.68 13.89 -15.65
C VAL A 96 -11.71 13.24 -16.57
N ASP A 97 -11.53 11.96 -16.89
CA ASP A 97 -12.36 11.27 -17.89
C ASP A 97 -13.77 10.90 -17.37
N ASN A 98 -13.89 10.51 -16.10
CA ASN A 98 -15.14 9.99 -15.52
C ASN A 98 -15.74 10.92 -14.46
N GLY A 99 -15.26 12.15 -14.36
CA GLY A 99 -15.68 13.12 -13.36
C GLY A 99 -14.85 13.11 -12.07
N ALA A 100 -14.94 14.23 -11.35
CA ALA A 100 -14.18 14.47 -10.13
C ALA A 100 -14.48 13.42 -9.04
N PRO A 101 -13.54 13.20 -8.10
CA PRO A 101 -13.78 12.36 -6.93
C PRO A 101 -15.03 12.79 -6.16
N LYS A 102 -15.69 11.84 -5.48
CA LYS A 102 -16.88 12.12 -4.66
C LYS A 102 -16.60 13.29 -3.70
N ASN A 103 -17.47 14.30 -3.71
CA ASN A 103 -17.43 15.52 -2.89
C ASN A 103 -16.16 16.38 -3.02
N PHE A 104 -15.40 16.25 -4.11
CA PHE A 104 -14.16 17.01 -4.30
C PHE A 104 -14.40 18.52 -4.34
N ASP A 105 -15.37 18.99 -5.14
CA ASP A 105 -15.64 20.42 -5.31
C ASP A 105 -16.13 21.05 -3.99
N GLU A 106 -17.09 20.40 -3.33
CA GLU A 106 -17.60 20.85 -2.03
C GLU A 106 -16.50 20.92 -0.96
N PHE A 107 -15.63 19.91 -0.89
CA PHE A 107 -14.51 19.91 0.04
C PHE A 107 -13.54 21.05 -0.29
N SER A 108 -13.23 21.25 -1.57
CA SER A 108 -12.28 22.27 -2.01
C SER A 108 -12.77 23.69 -1.70
N GLU A 109 -14.07 23.96 -1.87
CA GLU A 109 -14.67 25.26 -1.56
C GLU A 109 -14.79 25.52 -0.05
N ARG A 110 -15.23 24.51 0.72
CA ARG A 110 -15.58 24.69 2.14
C ARG A 110 -14.39 24.51 3.08
N MET A 111 -13.46 23.62 2.76
CA MET A 111 -12.39 23.23 3.69
C MET A 111 -11.05 23.91 3.40
N ILE A 112 -10.68 24.19 2.15
CA ILE A 112 -9.38 24.79 1.84
C ILE A 112 -9.38 26.27 2.28
N PRO A 113 -8.36 26.76 3.03
CA PRO A 113 -7.19 26.04 3.52
C PRO A 113 -7.54 25.11 4.69
N ALA A 114 -7.04 23.86 4.62
CA ALA A 114 -7.39 22.79 5.56
C ALA A 114 -6.13 22.25 6.25
N LYS A 115 -6.12 22.17 7.58
CA LYS A 115 -5.04 21.55 8.35
C LYS A 115 -5.19 20.03 8.35
N ILE A 116 -4.09 19.31 8.16
CA ILE A 116 -4.04 17.85 8.33
C ILE A 116 -3.85 17.54 9.81
N ASP A 117 -4.89 17.04 10.47
CA ASP A 117 -4.83 16.71 11.89
C ASP A 117 -4.22 15.34 12.13
N LYS A 118 -4.58 14.37 11.29
CA LYS A 118 -4.11 13.00 11.43
C LYS A 118 -4.12 12.27 10.09
N VAL A 119 -3.18 11.36 9.90
CA VAL A 119 -3.21 10.37 8.84
C VAL A 119 -3.35 9.00 9.46
N GLY A 120 -4.30 8.22 8.97
CA GLY A 120 -4.62 6.90 9.47
C GLY A 120 -4.73 5.87 8.35
N ASN A 121 -4.76 4.61 8.76
CA ASN A 121 -4.98 3.48 7.88
C ASN A 121 -5.83 2.44 8.61
N LYS A 122 -6.66 1.70 7.87
CA LYS A 122 -7.29 0.45 8.31
C LYS A 122 -7.23 -0.56 7.16
N GLY A 123 -6.35 -1.55 7.27
CA GLY A 123 -6.11 -2.51 6.20
C GLY A 123 -5.55 -1.83 4.94
N LYS A 124 -6.28 -1.87 3.81
CA LYS A 124 -5.86 -1.24 2.54
C LYS A 124 -6.43 0.18 2.32
N PHE A 125 -7.14 0.69 3.32
CA PHE A 125 -7.78 1.99 3.27
C PHE A 125 -6.94 3.02 4.04
N ILE A 126 -6.58 4.12 3.38
CA ILE A 126 -5.84 5.24 3.98
C ILE A 126 -6.81 6.43 4.07
N TYR A 127 -6.74 7.18 5.16
CA TYR A 127 -7.54 8.39 5.31
C TYR A 127 -6.75 9.50 6.00
N PHE A 128 -7.07 10.73 5.65
CA PHE A 128 -6.59 11.95 6.30
C PHE A 128 -7.77 12.56 7.03
N LEU A 129 -7.59 12.96 8.28
CA LEU A 129 -8.50 13.80 9.03
C LEU A 129 -8.05 15.25 8.87
N CYS A 130 -8.98 16.11 8.47
CA CYS A 130 -8.70 17.51 8.24
C CYS A 130 -9.71 18.41 8.96
N SER A 131 -9.21 19.51 9.50
CA SER A 131 -10.00 20.60 10.05
C SER A 131 -9.71 21.89 9.30
N SER A 132 -10.69 22.80 9.27
CA SER A 132 -10.50 24.12 8.65
C SER A 132 -10.87 25.21 9.63
N SER A 133 -10.11 26.31 9.59
CA SER A 133 -10.46 27.54 10.31
C SER A 133 -11.67 28.25 9.68
N ARG A 134 -11.98 27.98 8.40
CA ARG A 134 -13.16 28.55 7.72
C ARG A 134 -14.48 27.96 8.21
N THR A 135 -14.47 26.68 8.58
CA THR A 135 -15.65 25.95 9.02
C THR A 135 -15.40 25.28 10.37
N PRO A 136 -15.31 26.07 11.46
CA PRO A 136 -15.09 25.52 12.80
C PRO A 136 -16.15 24.48 13.16
N GLY A 137 -15.72 23.32 13.66
CA GLY A 137 -16.59 22.21 14.05
C GLY A 137 -16.93 21.21 12.95
N VAL A 138 -16.51 21.46 11.69
CA VAL A 138 -16.62 20.48 10.60
C VAL A 138 -15.32 19.67 10.55
N ASN A 139 -15.42 18.38 10.89
CA ASN A 139 -14.32 17.43 10.75
C ASN A 139 -14.48 16.71 9.41
N ALA A 140 -13.64 17.07 8.44
CA ALA A 140 -13.67 16.44 7.13
C ALA A 140 -12.58 15.37 7.02
N SER A 141 -12.71 14.52 6.00
CA SER A 141 -11.74 13.48 5.73
C SER A 141 -11.50 13.26 4.24
N ILE A 142 -10.25 12.97 3.90
CA ILE A 142 -9.81 12.61 2.55
C ILE A 142 -9.50 11.12 2.56
N TRP A 143 -10.13 10.36 1.67
CA TRP A 143 -10.04 8.92 1.61
C TRP A 143 -9.21 8.50 0.40
N SER A 144 -8.32 7.53 0.59
CA SER A 144 -7.43 7.04 -0.45
C SER A 144 -7.34 5.52 -0.42
N THR A 145 -7.54 4.89 -1.57
CA THR A 145 -7.17 3.50 -1.82
C THR A 145 -6.13 3.46 -2.92
N LEU A 146 -5.07 2.68 -2.69
CA LEU A 146 -3.93 2.62 -3.62
C LEU A 146 -4.22 1.71 -4.84
N GLY A 147 -5.19 0.81 -4.76
CA GLY A 147 -5.44 -0.16 -5.83
C GLY A 147 -4.23 -1.08 -6.03
N MET A 148 -3.81 -1.30 -7.29
CA MET A 148 -2.67 -2.17 -7.63
C MET A 148 -1.36 -1.43 -7.92
N SER A 149 -1.42 -0.13 -8.21
CA SER A 149 -0.26 0.68 -8.64
C SER A 149 -0.25 2.09 -8.07
N GLY A 150 -1.24 2.44 -7.25
CA GLY A 150 -1.34 3.75 -6.63
C GLY A 150 -0.30 3.95 -5.55
N ARG A 151 0.26 5.15 -5.48
CA ARG A 151 1.25 5.54 -4.49
C ARG A 151 1.25 7.04 -4.27
N TRP A 152 1.41 7.46 -3.02
CA TRP A 152 1.74 8.84 -2.70
C TRP A 152 3.25 9.06 -2.74
N SER A 153 3.68 10.19 -3.28
CA SER A 153 5.10 10.57 -3.40
C SER A 153 5.25 12.08 -3.32
N ILE A 154 6.45 12.55 -3.00
CA ILE A 154 6.85 13.98 -3.11
C ILE A 154 7.35 14.34 -4.49
N THR A 155 7.48 13.35 -5.39
CA THR A 155 7.94 13.55 -6.75
C THR A 155 6.78 13.37 -7.71
N GLN A 156 6.57 14.37 -8.56
CA GLN A 156 5.63 14.30 -9.67
C GLN A 156 6.15 13.36 -10.75
N THR A 157 5.25 12.59 -11.35
CA THR A 157 5.55 11.66 -12.43
C THR A 157 4.58 11.87 -13.58
N VAL A 158 4.86 11.25 -14.73
CA VAL A 158 3.92 11.23 -15.88
C VAL A 158 2.58 10.54 -15.55
N HIS A 159 2.53 9.79 -14.45
CA HIS A 159 1.33 9.09 -13.97
C HIS A 159 0.70 9.76 -12.75
N THR A 160 1.05 11.01 -12.45
CA THR A 160 0.39 11.78 -11.39
C THR A 160 -1.04 12.11 -11.79
N ARG A 161 -1.98 11.74 -10.91
CA ARG A 161 -3.42 11.92 -11.10
C ARG A 161 -3.96 13.09 -10.29
N PHE A 162 -3.39 13.29 -9.10
CA PHE A 162 -3.84 14.29 -8.15
C PHE A 162 -2.65 14.88 -7.41
N VAL A 163 -2.70 16.18 -7.13
CA VAL A 163 -1.71 16.91 -6.33
C VAL A 163 -2.39 17.62 -5.17
N MET A 164 -1.70 17.58 -4.03
CA MET A 164 -2.02 18.33 -2.83
C MET A 164 -0.84 19.25 -2.53
N GLU A 165 -1.06 20.55 -2.64
CA GLU A 165 -0.11 21.60 -2.26
C GLU A 165 -0.42 22.02 -0.81
N MET A 166 0.65 22.16 -0.03
CA MET A 166 0.59 22.39 1.41
C MET A 166 1.66 23.40 1.81
N VAL A 167 1.45 24.04 2.95
CA VAL A 167 2.44 24.87 3.62
C VAL A 167 2.72 24.26 4.99
N ASP A 168 4.01 24.15 5.34
CA ASP A 168 4.44 23.68 6.67
C ASP A 168 4.35 24.80 7.74
N SER A 169 4.74 24.48 8.98
CA SER A 169 4.75 25.46 10.07
C SER A 169 5.81 26.56 9.93
N GLU A 170 6.77 26.42 9.01
CA GLU A 170 7.84 27.37 8.70
C GLU A 170 7.57 28.14 7.40
N ASP A 171 6.32 28.13 6.92
CA ASP A 171 5.86 28.75 5.67
C ASP A 171 6.60 28.24 4.41
N LYS A 172 7.06 26.98 4.42
CA LYS A 172 7.64 26.33 3.23
C LYS A 172 6.58 25.61 2.42
N ASP A 173 6.61 25.86 1.12
CA ASP A 173 5.76 25.18 0.15
C ASP A 173 6.18 23.71 -0.01
N LEU A 174 5.19 22.82 0.13
CA LEU A 174 5.33 21.38 -0.02
C LEU A 174 4.27 20.87 -0.99
N SER A 175 4.62 19.85 -1.78
CA SER A 175 3.68 19.21 -2.68
C SER A 175 3.75 17.70 -2.55
N VAL A 176 2.57 17.08 -2.53
CA VAL A 176 2.40 15.64 -2.44
C VAL A 176 1.51 15.17 -3.59
N TYR A 177 1.99 14.17 -4.30
CA TYR A 177 1.44 13.68 -5.55
C TYR A 177 0.92 12.27 -5.38
N TYR A 178 -0.28 12.03 -5.88
CA TYR A 178 -0.86 10.70 -6.03
C TYR A 178 -0.58 10.18 -7.44
N ASN A 179 0.29 9.17 -7.53
CA ASN A 179 0.70 8.54 -8.77
C ASN A 179 -0.02 7.21 -8.94
N ASP A 180 -0.66 6.97 -10.08
CA ASP A 180 -1.30 5.69 -10.37
C ASP A 180 -1.27 5.38 -11.88
N VAL A 181 -0.46 4.40 -12.26
CA VAL A 181 -0.30 4.00 -13.67
C VAL A 181 -1.60 3.42 -14.24
N ARG A 182 -2.29 2.57 -13.46
CA ARG A 182 -3.44 1.79 -13.93
C ARG A 182 -4.81 2.42 -13.63
N ASN A 183 -4.83 3.51 -12.88
CA ASN A 183 -6.07 4.23 -12.48
C ASN A 183 -7.06 3.37 -11.68
N PHE A 184 -6.58 2.41 -10.89
CA PHE A 184 -7.44 1.58 -10.05
C PHE A 184 -7.65 2.14 -8.65
N GLY A 185 -6.74 2.99 -8.17
CA GLY A 185 -6.92 3.62 -6.89
C GLY A 185 -8.08 4.61 -6.90
N THR A 186 -8.62 4.86 -5.71
CA THR A 186 -9.76 5.74 -5.52
C THR A 186 -9.45 6.83 -4.50
N LEU A 187 -9.86 8.05 -4.82
CA LEU A 187 -9.90 9.20 -3.94
C LEU A 187 -11.37 9.54 -3.71
N ALA A 188 -11.71 9.91 -2.49
CA ALA A 188 -13.03 10.42 -2.13
C ALA A 188 -12.90 11.39 -0.97
N PHE A 189 -13.85 12.31 -0.86
CA PHE A 189 -13.87 13.32 0.18
C PHE A 189 -15.17 13.18 0.97
N SER A 190 -15.11 13.46 2.26
CA SER A 190 -16.28 13.50 3.12
C SER A 190 -16.16 14.66 4.08
N LEU A 191 -17.24 15.40 4.29
CA LEU A 191 -17.35 16.47 5.27
C LEU A 191 -18.05 16.00 6.56
N ASP A 192 -18.52 14.75 6.59
CA ASP A 192 -19.25 14.17 7.71
C ASP A 192 -18.39 13.11 8.42
N PRO A 193 -18.05 13.29 9.70
CA PRO A 193 -17.32 12.28 10.46
C PRO A 193 -18.10 10.95 10.57
N ALA A 194 -19.43 10.95 10.54
CA ALA A 194 -20.23 9.73 10.62
C ALA A 194 -20.06 8.84 9.37
N GLU A 195 -19.87 9.43 8.18
CA GLU A 195 -19.55 8.67 6.96
C GLU A 195 -18.21 7.94 7.10
N LEU A 196 -17.21 8.57 7.71
CA LEU A 196 -15.91 7.93 7.94
C LEU A 196 -16.04 6.77 8.94
N GLU A 197 -16.73 6.95 10.05
CA GLU A 197 -16.93 5.88 11.03
C GLU A 197 -17.67 4.69 10.40
N SER A 198 -18.75 4.95 9.65
CA SER A 198 -19.46 3.90 8.91
C SER A 198 -18.56 3.17 7.91
N LYS A 199 -17.66 3.90 7.23
CA LYS A 199 -16.68 3.31 6.32
C LYS A 199 -15.67 2.45 7.08
N LEU A 200 -15.15 2.91 8.21
CA LEU A 200 -14.22 2.17 9.04
C LEU A 200 -14.88 0.91 9.61
N ASP A 201 -16.12 0.98 10.07
CA ASP A 201 -16.90 -0.16 10.57
C ASP A 201 -17.18 -1.21 9.49
N SER A 202 -17.32 -0.79 8.24
CA SER A 202 -17.48 -1.72 7.11
C SER A 202 -16.24 -2.57 6.83
N ILE A 203 -15.07 -2.13 7.32
CA ILE A 203 -13.78 -2.81 7.14
C ILE A 203 -13.52 -3.69 8.36
N GLY A 204 -13.26 -4.97 8.11
CA GLY A 204 -12.94 -5.93 9.15
C GLY A 204 -11.67 -5.55 9.93
N PRO A 205 -11.44 -6.15 11.10
CA PRO A 205 -10.22 -5.92 11.86
C PRO A 205 -8.97 -6.24 11.02
N ALA A 206 -7.96 -5.38 11.11
CA ALA A 206 -6.71 -5.53 10.38
C ALA A 206 -5.74 -6.40 11.18
N PHE A 207 -4.99 -7.26 10.50
CA PHE A 207 -3.99 -8.11 11.16
C PHE A 207 -2.84 -7.33 11.80
N LEU A 208 -2.46 -6.20 11.20
CA LEU A 208 -1.37 -5.35 11.71
C LEU A 208 -1.79 -4.53 12.93
N ASP A 209 -3.08 -4.33 13.13
CA ASP A 209 -3.63 -3.50 14.22
C ASP A 209 -3.93 -4.35 15.49
N GLY A 210 -3.22 -5.46 15.67
CA GLY A 210 -3.28 -6.27 16.89
C GLY A 210 -4.39 -7.32 16.96
N LEU A 211 -4.96 -7.74 15.83
CA LEU A 211 -5.96 -8.81 15.79
C LEU A 211 -5.42 -10.10 16.42
N THR A 212 -6.03 -10.52 17.52
CA THR A 212 -5.59 -11.71 18.25
C THR A 212 -6.08 -13.00 17.60
N ALA A 213 -5.38 -14.11 17.88
CA ALA A 213 -5.79 -15.45 17.46
C ALA A 213 -7.23 -15.79 17.88
N LEU A 214 -7.61 -15.40 19.10
CA LEU A 214 -8.92 -15.69 19.68
C LEU A 214 -10.02 -14.90 18.97
N GLU A 215 -9.77 -13.64 18.66
CA GLU A 215 -10.71 -12.81 17.89
C GLU A 215 -10.87 -13.33 16.48
N PHE A 216 -9.78 -13.69 15.82
CA PHE A 216 -9.82 -14.32 14.50
C PHE A 216 -10.66 -15.61 14.52
N ILE A 217 -10.44 -16.50 15.50
CA ILE A 217 -11.23 -17.72 15.65
C ILE A 217 -12.71 -17.41 15.91
N LYS A 218 -13.02 -16.37 16.71
CA LYS A 218 -14.41 -15.93 16.92
C LYS A 218 -15.04 -15.44 15.61
N ILE A 219 -14.31 -14.73 14.76
CA ILE A 219 -14.80 -14.26 13.45
C ILE A 219 -15.05 -15.45 12.51
N ALA A 220 -14.13 -16.42 12.49
CA ALA A 220 -14.27 -17.64 11.71
C ALA A 220 -15.46 -18.51 12.18
N LYS A 221 -15.66 -18.67 13.49
CA LYS A 221 -16.79 -19.45 14.04
C LYS A 221 -18.16 -18.82 13.79
N ARG A 222 -18.23 -17.51 13.55
CA ARG A 222 -19.48 -16.82 13.18
C ARG A 222 -19.88 -17.02 11.72
N GLN A 223 -19.03 -17.64 10.89
CA GLN A 223 -19.40 -17.95 9.53
C GLN A 223 -20.51 -19.01 9.52
N LYS A 224 -21.59 -18.70 8.80
CA LYS A 224 -22.73 -19.61 8.65
C LYS A 224 -22.51 -20.62 7.51
N GLU A 225 -21.64 -20.28 6.56
CA GLU A 225 -21.36 -21.06 5.36
C GLU A 225 -19.93 -21.59 5.39
N SER A 226 -19.76 -22.82 4.91
CA SER A 226 -18.43 -23.34 4.61
C SER A 226 -17.87 -22.64 3.38
N ARG A 227 -16.69 -22.04 3.50
CA ARG A 227 -15.99 -21.34 2.42
C ARG A 227 -14.53 -21.79 2.42
N PHE A 228 -13.91 -21.78 1.23
CA PHE A 228 -12.47 -21.95 1.11
C PHE A 228 -11.73 -20.90 1.95
N LEU A 229 -10.62 -21.31 2.55
CA LEU A 229 -9.87 -20.47 3.48
C LEU A 229 -9.34 -19.22 2.77
N ALA A 230 -8.88 -19.37 1.54
CA ALA A 230 -8.46 -18.29 0.67
C ALA A 230 -9.56 -17.25 0.45
N VAL A 231 -10.79 -17.70 0.15
CA VAL A 231 -11.94 -16.81 -0.07
C VAL A 231 -12.29 -16.07 1.21
N PHE A 232 -12.25 -16.75 2.36
CA PHE A 232 -12.52 -16.14 3.66
C PHE A 232 -11.48 -15.07 4.04
N LEU A 233 -10.18 -15.35 3.88
CA LEU A 233 -9.09 -14.44 4.22
C LEU A 233 -9.01 -13.22 3.29
N MET A 234 -9.46 -13.35 2.04
CA MET A 234 -9.52 -12.25 1.08
C MET A 234 -10.69 -11.29 1.32
N ASP A 235 -11.71 -11.69 2.08
CA ASP A 235 -12.87 -10.86 2.40
C ASP A 235 -12.50 -9.75 3.40
N GLN A 236 -12.31 -8.53 2.87
CA GLN A 236 -11.91 -7.35 3.64
C GLN A 236 -12.95 -6.92 4.70
N LYS A 237 -14.19 -7.42 4.65
CA LYS A 237 -15.20 -7.20 5.69
C LYS A 237 -14.99 -8.10 6.91
N LYS A 238 -14.36 -9.27 6.73
CA LYS A 238 -14.08 -10.22 7.82
C LYS A 238 -12.73 -9.94 8.45
N THR A 239 -11.71 -9.81 7.61
CA THR A 239 -10.35 -9.47 8.02
C THR A 239 -9.73 -8.60 6.94
N SER A 240 -9.10 -7.50 7.33
CA SER A 240 -8.56 -6.55 6.37
C SER A 240 -7.02 -6.59 6.30
N GLY A 241 -6.50 -6.15 5.15
CA GLY A 241 -5.06 -6.01 4.93
C GLY A 241 -4.41 -7.18 4.19
N ILE A 242 -5.02 -8.37 4.18
CA ILE A 242 -4.52 -9.49 3.35
C ILE A 242 -4.90 -9.25 1.89
N GLY A 243 -3.95 -9.42 0.99
CA GLY A 243 -4.18 -9.62 -0.43
C GLY A 243 -3.55 -10.92 -0.92
N ASN A 244 -3.33 -10.97 -2.22
CA ASN A 244 -3.00 -12.19 -2.92
C ASN A 244 -1.61 -12.74 -2.53
N TYR A 245 -0.61 -11.87 -2.36
CA TYR A 245 0.75 -12.35 -2.08
C TYR A 245 0.88 -12.77 -0.62
N ILE A 246 0.34 -11.98 0.33
CA ILE A 246 0.38 -12.34 1.75
C ILE A 246 -0.40 -13.64 1.97
N LEU A 247 -1.57 -13.78 1.35
CA LEU A 247 -2.37 -14.99 1.45
C LEU A 247 -1.58 -16.23 1.02
N SER A 248 -0.97 -16.18 -0.15
CA SER A 248 -0.22 -17.31 -0.72
C SER A 248 0.94 -17.73 0.19
N GLU A 249 1.70 -16.76 0.69
CA GLU A 249 2.81 -17.00 1.63
C GLU A 249 2.31 -17.57 2.96
N CYS A 250 1.20 -17.05 3.49
CA CYS A 250 0.61 -17.53 4.74
C CYS A 250 0.11 -18.97 4.62
N LEU A 251 -0.58 -19.32 3.53
CA LEU A 251 -1.09 -20.67 3.28
C LEU A 251 0.06 -21.66 3.11
N TYR A 252 1.08 -21.30 2.32
CA TYR A 252 2.27 -22.10 2.12
C TYR A 252 2.99 -22.39 3.44
N LYS A 253 3.26 -21.35 4.24
CA LYS A 253 3.92 -21.49 5.55
C LYS A 253 3.10 -22.32 6.54
N SER A 254 1.78 -22.26 6.42
CA SER A 254 0.86 -23.01 7.28
C SER A 254 0.59 -24.43 6.80
N LYS A 255 1.05 -24.78 5.58
CA LYS A 255 0.77 -26.05 4.91
C LYS A 255 -0.73 -26.34 4.83
N LEU A 256 -1.51 -25.31 4.54
CA LEU A 256 -2.96 -25.39 4.37
C LEU A 256 -3.31 -25.32 2.89
N ASP A 257 -4.30 -26.11 2.49
CA ASP A 257 -4.89 -26.03 1.16
C ASP A 257 -5.66 -24.70 1.02
N PRO A 258 -5.48 -23.93 -0.08
CA PRO A 258 -6.17 -22.67 -0.30
C PRO A 258 -7.70 -22.73 -0.21
#